data_AF-A0A0M2PRQ9-F1
#
_entry.id   AF-A0A0M2PRQ9-F1
#
_cell.length_a   1.000
_cell.length_b   1.000
_cell.length_c   1.000
_cell.angle_alpha   90.00
_cell.angle_beta   90.00
_cell.angle_gamma   90.00
#
_symmetry.space_group_name_H-M   'P 1'
#
loop_
_entity.id
_entity.type
_entity.pdbx_description
1 polymer ?
#
loop_
_entity_poly.entity_id
_entity_poly.type
_entity_poly.pdbx_seq_one_letter_code
_entity_poly.pdbx_strand_id
1 'polypeptide(L)'
;MNKSLICPRFEKAMGILSQRWTGLVIYQLLNGPQRFSEIEAAIGITGRVLSDRLKDLENQNIVKREVYPETPVRIEYSLTEKGLSLEPLLRDIEKWSQTWLEVEEIENKE
;
A
#
# COMPACT_ATOMS: atom_id res chain seq x y z
N MET A 1 -4.65 -30.44 -22.98
CA MET A 1 -4.14 -29.06 -22.77
C MET A 1 -4.78 -28.52 -21.51
N ASN A 2 -4.09 -28.61 -20.38
CA ASN A 2 -4.63 -28.20 -19.08
C ASN A 2 -4.33 -26.70 -18.91
N LYS A 3 -5.20 -25.84 -19.45
CA LYS A 3 -5.13 -24.41 -19.12
C LYS A 3 -5.56 -24.27 -17.67
N SER A 4 -4.61 -24.03 -16.78
CA SER A 4 -4.92 -23.39 -15.51
C SER A 4 -5.58 -22.05 -15.85
N LEU A 5 -6.90 -21.97 -15.71
CA LEU A 5 -7.68 -20.79 -16.03
C LEU A 5 -7.68 -19.90 -14.80
N ILE A 6 -6.54 -19.29 -14.49
CA ILE A 6 -6.52 -18.21 -13.51
C ILE A 6 -7.47 -17.13 -14.04
N CYS A 7 -8.39 -16.68 -13.20
CA CYS A 7 -9.36 -15.66 -13.57
C CYS A 7 -8.60 -14.36 -13.97
N PRO A 8 -8.86 -13.75 -15.15
CA PRO A 8 -8.16 -12.53 -15.58
C PRO A 8 -8.26 -11.36 -14.59
N ARG A 9 -9.37 -11.30 -13.83
CA ARG A 9 -9.54 -10.31 -12.74
C ARG A 9 -8.57 -10.56 -11.59
N PHE A 10 -8.34 -11.82 -11.26
CA PHE A 10 -7.38 -12.21 -10.22
C PHE A 10 -5.94 -11.93 -10.68
N GLU A 11 -5.59 -12.25 -11.93
CA GLU A 11 -4.28 -11.89 -12.50
C GLU A 11 -4.02 -10.39 -12.42
N LYS A 12 -5.02 -9.57 -12.76
CA LYS A 12 -4.92 -8.11 -12.64
C LYS A 12 -4.74 -7.66 -11.19
N ALA A 13 -5.47 -8.26 -10.24
CA ALA A 13 -5.32 -7.94 -8.82
C ALA A 13 -3.91 -8.29 -8.32
N MET A 14 -3.39 -9.47 -8.68
CA MET A 14 -2.02 -9.88 -8.36
C MET A 14 -0.99 -8.95 -8.99
N GLY A 15 -1.21 -8.47 -10.22
CA GLY A 15 -0.36 -7.48 -10.87
C GLY A 15 -0.25 -6.16 -10.09
N ILE A 16 -1.34 -5.72 -9.45
CA ILE A 16 -1.35 -4.52 -8.59
C ILE A 16 -0.64 -4.79 -7.26
N LEU A 17 -0.99 -5.89 -6.58
CA LEU A 17 -0.50 -6.21 -5.23
C LEU A 17 0.98 -6.60 -5.21
N SER A 18 1.48 -7.19 -6.30
CA SER A 18 2.90 -7.56 -6.46
C SER A 18 3.83 -6.37 -6.71
N GLN A 19 3.29 -5.19 -7.03
CA GLN A 19 4.12 -4.00 -7.18
C GLN A 19 4.79 -3.66 -5.85
N ARG A 20 6.11 -3.44 -5.90
CA ARG A 20 6.90 -3.11 -4.71
C ARG A 20 6.29 -1.91 -3.99
N TRP A 21 6.20 -2.00 -2.66
CA TRP A 21 5.63 -0.99 -1.76
C TRP A 21 4.10 -0.83 -1.76
N THR A 22 3.36 -1.40 -2.73
CA THR A 22 1.89 -1.27 -2.76
C THR A 22 1.24 -1.78 -1.48
N GLY A 23 1.59 -2.98 -1.03
CA GLY A 23 1.04 -3.56 0.20
C GLY A 23 1.32 -2.68 1.42
N LEU A 24 2.55 -2.15 1.54
CA LEU A 24 2.96 -1.31 2.66
C LEU A 24 2.25 0.05 2.66
N VAL A 25 2.09 0.69 1.50
CA VAL A 25 1.36 1.96 1.39
C VAL A 25 -0.12 1.77 1.75
N ILE A 26 -0.75 0.71 1.25
CA ILE A 26 -2.16 0.42 1.57
C ILE A 26 -2.30 0.11 3.07
N TYR A 27 -1.43 -0.74 3.61
CA TYR A 27 -1.45 -1.09 5.04
C TYR A 27 -1.27 0.14 5.93
N GLN A 28 -0.34 1.04 5.58
CA GLN A 28 -0.13 2.29 6.32
C GLN A 28 -1.36 3.19 6.33
N LEU A 29 -2.07 3.29 5.19
CA LEU A 29 -3.28 4.11 5.04
C LEU A 29 -4.54 3.49 5.67
N LEU A 30 -4.49 2.24 6.17
CA LEU A 30 -5.56 1.68 7.01
C LEU A 30 -5.73 2.44 8.33
N ASN A 31 -4.67 3.13 8.78
CA ASN A 31 -4.72 3.97 9.99
C ASN A 31 -5.49 5.28 9.78
N GLY A 32 -5.98 5.55 8.57
CA GLY A 32 -6.75 6.74 8.22
C GLY A 32 -6.01 7.69 7.28
N PRO A 33 -6.57 8.89 7.04
CA PRO A 33 -5.96 9.91 6.19
C PRO A 33 -4.60 10.38 6.72
N GLN A 34 -3.60 10.48 5.84
CA GLN A 34 -2.24 10.88 6.19
C GLN A 34 -1.61 11.79 5.15
N ARG A 35 -0.68 12.64 5.59
CA ARG A 35 0.13 13.50 4.72
C ARG A 35 1.23 12.67 4.05
N PHE A 36 1.73 13.18 2.92
CA PHE A 36 2.82 12.53 2.17
C PHE A 36 4.03 12.19 3.03
N SER A 37 4.50 13.15 3.84
CA SER A 37 5.68 12.99 4.70
C SER A 37 5.49 11.95 5.80
N GLU A 38 4.27 11.76 6.28
CA GLU A 38 3.95 10.76 7.31
C GLU A 38 4.05 9.35 6.73
N ILE A 39 3.53 9.17 5.51
CA ILE A 39 3.63 7.89 4.77
C ILE A 39 5.09 7.60 4.40
N GLU A 40 5.82 8.61 3.93
CA GLU A 40 7.24 8.49 3.55
C GLU A 40 8.09 8.04 4.75
N ALA A 41 7.93 8.71 5.89
CA ALA A 41 8.66 8.42 7.11
C ALA A 41 8.31 7.05 7.69
N ALA A 42 7.03 6.65 7.66
CA ALA A 42 6.58 5.37 8.21
C ALA A 42 7.12 4.15 7.43
N ILE A 43 7.22 4.27 6.10
CA ILE A 43 7.61 3.14 5.24
C ILE A 43 9.13 3.17 4.95
N GLY A 44 9.79 4.32 5.06
CA GLY A 44 11.21 4.45 4.74
C GLY A 44 11.51 4.38 3.24
N ILE A 45 10.59 4.85 2.41
CA ILE A 45 10.74 4.91 0.95
C ILE A 45 11.10 6.30 0.48
N THR A 46 11.74 6.41 -0.68
CA THR A 46 12.05 7.73 -1.26
C THR A 46 10.78 8.41 -1.76
N GLY A 47 10.70 9.73 -1.61
CA GLY A 47 9.54 10.51 -2.07
C GLY A 47 9.24 10.33 -3.56
N ARG A 48 10.25 10.12 -4.41
CA ARG A 48 10.01 9.80 -5.82
C ARG A 48 9.20 8.50 -5.98
N VAL A 49 9.62 7.43 -5.28
CA VAL A 49 8.95 6.12 -5.33
C VAL A 49 7.56 6.19 -4.70
N LEU A 50 7.40 6.90 -3.58
CA LEU A 50 6.09 7.09 -2.96
C LEU A 50 5.13 7.86 -3.88
N SER A 51 5.59 8.93 -4.52
CA SER A 51 4.79 9.72 -5.47
C SER A 51 4.29 8.86 -6.64
N ASP A 52 5.18 8.07 -7.25
CA ASP A 52 4.81 7.15 -8.33
C ASP A 52 3.81 6.08 -7.84
N ARG A 53 3.99 5.55 -6.62
CA ARG A 53 3.05 4.59 -6.04
C ARG A 53 1.67 5.18 -5.74
N LEU A 54 1.61 6.35 -5.09
CA LEU A 54 0.34 7.01 -4.78
C LEU A 54 -0.41 7.35 -6.07
N LYS A 55 0.28 7.87 -7.09
CA LYS A 55 -0.32 8.15 -8.39
C LYS A 55 -0.91 6.89 -9.04
N ASP A 56 -0.21 5.77 -9.00
CA ASP A 56 -0.73 4.51 -9.53
C ASP A 56 -1.92 3.97 -8.73
N LEU A 57 -1.90 4.10 -7.41
CA LEU A 57 -3.03 3.69 -6.56
C LEU A 57 -4.25 4.61 -6.73
N GLU A 58 -4.04 5.90 -6.97
CA GLU A 58 -5.09 6.85 -7.37
C GLU A 58 -5.68 6.45 -8.74
N ASN A 59 -4.84 6.13 -9.73
CA ASN A 59 -5.30 5.67 -11.05
C ASN A 59 -6.13 4.37 -10.97
N GLN A 60 -5.84 3.51 -9.98
CA GLN A 60 -6.60 2.29 -9.71
C GLN A 60 -7.82 2.53 -8.81
N ASN A 61 -8.11 3.76 -8.40
CA ASN A 61 -9.16 4.13 -7.45
C ASN A 61 -9.06 3.40 -6.10
N ILE A 62 -7.84 3.10 -5.64
CA ILE A 62 -7.55 2.48 -4.34
C ILE A 62 -7.25 3.56 -3.29
N VAL A 63 -6.54 4.61 -3.69
CA VAL A 63 -6.23 5.78 -2.86
C VAL A 63 -6.95 7.00 -3.42
N LYS A 64 -7.41 7.88 -2.55
CA LYS A 64 -7.87 9.24 -2.90
C LYS A 64 -6.92 10.27 -2.32
N ARG A 65 -6.64 11.30 -3.10
CA ARG A 65 -5.90 12.50 -2.69
C ARG A 65 -6.89 13.64 -2.45
N GLU A 66 -6.87 14.18 -1.24
CA GLU A 66 -7.77 15.25 -0.81
C GLU A 66 -6.97 16.51 -0.51
N VAL A 67 -7.43 17.64 -1.05
CA VAL A 67 -6.80 18.95 -0.85
C VAL A 67 -7.72 19.79 0.04
N TYR A 68 -7.24 20.14 1.21
CA TYR A 68 -7.92 21.00 2.15
C TYR A 68 -7.49 22.45 1.92
N PRO A 69 -8.40 23.34 1.51
CA PRO A 69 -8.10 24.74 1.22
C PRO A 69 -8.01 25.58 2.50
N GLU A 70 -7.15 25.16 3.43
CA GLU A 70 -6.80 25.88 4.65
C GLU A 70 -5.44 26.58 4.49
N THR A 71 -5.03 27.40 5.46
CA THR A 71 -3.73 28.09 5.46
C THR A 71 -2.88 27.55 6.60
N PRO A 72 -1.76 26.84 6.33
CA PRO A 72 -1.25 26.43 5.02
C PRO A 72 -2.08 25.31 4.36
N VAL A 73 -2.04 25.20 3.03
CA VAL A 73 -2.76 24.15 2.29
C VAL A 73 -2.31 22.77 2.78
N ARG A 74 -3.28 21.93 3.14
CA ARG A 74 -3.04 20.55 3.58
C ARG A 74 -3.47 19.57 2.50
N ILE A 75 -2.63 18.58 2.23
CA ILE A 75 -2.91 17.49 1.29
C ILE A 75 -2.83 16.18 2.06
N GLU A 76 -3.86 15.36 1.94
CA GLU A 76 -3.90 14.04 2.56
C GLU A 76 -4.25 12.96 1.55
N TYR A 77 -3.79 11.76 1.85
CA TYR A 77 -4.07 10.55 1.13
C TYR A 77 -4.84 9.61 2.05
N SER A 78 -5.87 8.96 1.53
CA SER A 78 -6.64 7.96 2.26
C SER A 78 -7.14 6.88 1.32
N LEU A 79 -7.51 5.73 1.87
CA LEU A 79 -8.10 4.67 1.08
C LEU A 79 -9.52 5.04 0.65
N THR A 80 -9.88 4.64 -0.57
CA THR A 80 -11.28 4.61 -1.03
C THR A 80 -12.00 3.40 -0.43
N GLU A 81 -13.30 3.26 -0.67
CA GLU A 81 -14.04 2.03 -0.33
C GLU A 81 -13.37 0.78 -0.95
N LYS A 82 -12.91 0.88 -2.21
CA LYS A 82 -12.15 -0.19 -2.88
C LYS A 82 -10.83 -0.47 -2.16
N GLY A 83 -10.12 0.56 -1.70
CA GLY A 83 -8.87 0.37 -0.95
C GLY A 83 -9.09 -0.26 0.42
N LEU A 84 -10.10 0.19 1.16
CA LEU A 84 -10.47 -0.36 2.47
C LEU A 84 -10.89 -1.83 2.38
N SER A 85 -11.53 -2.24 1.28
CA SER A 85 -11.89 -3.64 1.04
C SER A 85 -10.69 -4.61 0.98
N LEU A 86 -9.46 -4.10 0.88
CA LEU A 86 -8.23 -4.90 0.92
C LEU A 86 -7.75 -5.19 2.35
N GLU A 87 -8.33 -4.57 3.37
CA GLU A 87 -7.92 -4.77 4.77
C GLU A 87 -7.91 -6.26 5.16
N PRO A 88 -8.98 -7.05 4.95
CA PRO A 88 -8.98 -8.44 5.39
C PRO A 88 -7.87 -9.27 4.74
N LEU A 89 -7.58 -9.00 3.46
CA LEU A 89 -6.49 -9.66 2.73
C LEU A 89 -5.12 -9.35 3.34
N LEU A 90 -4.87 -8.08 3.68
CA LEU A 90 -3.60 -7.67 4.27
C LEU A 90 -3.44 -8.21 5.70
N ARG A 91 -4.53 -8.28 6.48
CA ARG A 91 -4.55 -8.91 7.81
C ARG A 91 -4.24 -10.40 7.74
N ASP A 92 -4.77 -11.10 6.73
CA ASP A 92 -4.48 -12.51 6.52
C ASP A 92 -3.01 -12.74 6.11
N ILE A 93 -2.44 -11.86 5.28
CA ILE A 93 -1.00 -11.87 4.95
C ILE A 93 -0.15 -11.62 6.20
N GLU A 94 -0.52 -10.63 7.03
CA GLU A 94 0.15 -10.33 8.29
C GLU A 94 0.15 -11.56 9.21
N LYS A 95 -1.01 -12.17 9.44
CA LYS A 95 -1.15 -13.38 10.26
C LYS A 95 -0.33 -14.55 9.71
N TRP A 96 -0.34 -14.75 8.40
CA TRP A 96 0.50 -15.76 7.75
C TRP A 96 1.98 -15.47 7.99
N SER A 97 2.42 -14.22 7.83
CA SER A 97 3.82 -13.83 8.04
C SER A 97 4.30 -14.10 9.46
N GLN A 98 3.47 -13.81 10.47
CA GLN A 98 3.78 -14.11 11.88
C GLN A 98 3.95 -15.61 12.16
N THR A 99 3.37 -16.48 11.32
CA THR A 99 3.44 -17.93 11.49
C THR A 99 4.67 -18.53 10.80
N TRP A 100 5.11 -17.95 9.67
CA TRP A 100 6.04 -18.61 8.75
C TRP A 100 7.31 -17.83 8.44
N LEU A 101 7.35 -16.52 8.72
CA LEU A 101 8.50 -15.67 8.41
C LEU A 101 9.23 -15.28 9.70
N GLU A 102 10.54 -15.48 9.68
CA GLU A 102 11.44 -14.95 10.70
C GLU A 102 11.96 -13.59 10.22
N VAL A 103 12.08 -12.63 11.14
CA VAL A 103 12.76 -11.36 10.85
C VAL A 103 14.23 -11.60 11.16
N GLU A 104 15.08 -11.64 10.13
CA GLU A 104 16.53 -11.60 10.35
C GLU A 104 16.85 -10.25 11.00
N GLU A 105 17.31 -10.28 12.26
CA GLU A 105 17.87 -9.09 12.89
C GLU A 105 19.08 -8.66 12.06
N ILE A 106 19.00 -7.47 11.46
CA ILE A 106 20.18 -6.85 10.86
C ILE A 106 21.12 -6.54 12.03
N GLU A 107 22.08 -7.42 12.28
CA GLU A 107 23.25 -7.12 13.09
C GLU A 107 23.92 -5.90 12.47
N ASN A 108 23.65 -4.73 13.03
CA ASN A 108 24.42 -3.52 12.76
C ASN A 108 25.84 -3.78 13.25
N LYS A 109 26.69 -4.32 12.38
CA LYS A 109 28.13 -4.31 12.61
C LYS A 109 28.58 -2.85 12.57
N GLU A 110 28.94 -2.36 13.75
CA GLU A 110 29.62 -1.08 14.02
C GLU A 110 30.82 -0.84 13.09
#